data_AF-A0A834IMD8-F1
#
_entry.id   AF-A0A834IMD8-F1
#
_cell.length_a   1.000
_cell.length_b   1.000
_cell.length_c   1.000
_cell.angle_alpha   90.00
_cell.angle_beta   90.00
_cell.angle_gamma   90.00
#
_symmetry.space_group_name_H-M   'P 1'
#
loop_
_entity.id
_entity.type
_entity.pdbx_description
1 polymer ?
#
loop_
_entity_poly.entity_id
_entity_poly.type
_entity_poly.pdbx_seq_one_letter_code
_entity_poly.pdbx_strand_id
1 'polypeptide(L)'
;MTILKAKDGPTNWTSNILKSSRYYVVKIDARTVAAASHQGDVLRNSRSGRVTSGIDEMGDRHVCPVNSTELEEQRTGYDDEPTSGLDSHAAHSLMATLKRYAVSEGKTVVITLHQPSSQIFHLCDKLLLLCNGRTAYFGDTCKVVDFFSSVGLNIMPHYNPADFILEQIKGDLDIRQKVIKAAEEMRKSKDYPIELRCHDVPYITEKYDHKIHHGQYPSLEQDALNQMEPDVRRLWLDTHSHASSSVSSDTSDGDCYFSWPTCFWTQFKVLSQRNFQEARPRMLSKLNWVQTIGLGILAGLLWFQLERREEALHDIQGWMFFSTTYWMLFSLFGALSSFPPEREVINKERRSGAYRLSAYYLAKMVGELPLTITLPAIYHSISYPMLGFNSPLVFLTLLGFLLLNTIVAQSVGFFIGACCMDMQVSITISALYTLATQLFGGYLATTIPAWLTWMRYTSMIHYAYQNMQIVEFSEGLPILCAETSKFAICQGSDHIPVSSILEAQGTYLPLWANTLVLLGFLLVFRLLGYMVLRYFNTPK
;
A
#
# COMPACT_ATOMS: atom_id res chain seq x y z
N MET A 1 24.92 37.73 0.26
CA MET A 1 24.02 38.57 -0.57
C MET A 1 22.95 37.65 -1.16
N THR A 2 21.80 37.60 -0.48
CA THR A 2 20.44 37.26 -0.96
C THR A 2 20.28 35.98 -1.80
N ILE A 3 20.11 34.77 -1.22
CA ILE A 3 18.87 34.14 -0.71
C ILE A 3 17.59 34.53 -1.49
N LEU A 4 17.14 33.67 -2.40
CA LEU A 4 15.72 33.49 -2.72
C LEU A 4 15.34 32.01 -2.58
N LYS A 5 14.29 31.82 -1.79
CA LYS A 5 13.84 30.60 -1.14
C LYS A 5 12.65 30.06 -1.94
N ALA A 6 12.76 28.86 -2.50
CA ALA A 6 11.66 28.13 -3.11
C ALA A 6 10.60 27.81 -2.04
N LYS A 7 9.34 28.10 -2.35
CA LYS A 7 8.20 28.06 -1.43
C LYS A 7 7.19 27.01 -1.93
N ASP A 8 7.52 25.73 -1.73
CA ASP A 8 6.54 24.65 -1.86
C ASP A 8 5.81 24.50 -0.52
N GLY A 9 4.54 24.90 -0.52
CA GLY A 9 3.64 24.73 0.63
C GLY A 9 3.04 23.33 0.68
N PRO A 10 2.62 22.85 1.87
CA PRO A 10 1.90 21.59 1.98
C PRO A 10 0.55 21.72 1.28
N THR A 11 0.24 20.75 0.42
CA THR A 11 -1.09 20.60 -0.19
C THR A 11 -2.12 20.35 0.90
N ASN A 12 -2.84 21.41 1.23
CA ASN A 12 -3.99 21.43 2.14
C ASN A 12 -5.19 20.68 1.54
N TRP A 13 -5.28 19.37 1.78
CA TRP A 13 -6.40 18.55 1.34
C TRP A 13 -7.72 18.89 2.06
N THR A 14 -7.67 19.40 3.29
CA THR A 14 -8.84 19.95 3.99
C THR A 14 -9.26 21.33 3.48
N SER A 15 -8.38 22.09 2.81
CA SER A 15 -8.73 23.41 2.27
C SER A 15 -9.34 23.38 0.86
N ASN A 16 -9.15 22.30 0.11
CA ASN A 16 -9.71 22.19 -1.24
C ASN A 16 -11.19 21.83 -1.24
N ILE A 17 -11.68 21.14 -0.20
CA ILE A 17 -13.12 20.93 0.02
C ILE A 17 -13.84 22.28 0.31
N LEU A 18 -13.13 23.27 0.84
CA LEU A 18 -13.70 24.57 1.23
C LEU A 18 -13.61 25.67 0.15
N LYS A 19 -12.92 25.43 -0.98
CA LYS A 19 -12.66 26.43 -2.03
C LYS A 19 -13.45 26.24 -3.34
N SER A 20 -14.26 25.20 -3.45
CA SER A 20 -15.18 25.02 -4.57
C SER A 20 -16.60 25.36 -4.12
N SER A 21 -17.27 26.28 -4.83
CA SER A 21 -18.65 26.71 -4.60
C SER A 21 -19.70 25.64 -4.97
N ARG A 22 -19.45 24.36 -4.64
CA ARG A 22 -20.25 23.22 -5.10
C ARG A 22 -20.15 22.02 -4.16
N TYR A 23 -20.93 21.93 -3.08
CA TYR A 23 -21.12 20.63 -2.39
C TYR A 23 -22.50 20.53 -1.73
N TYR A 24 -23.21 19.45 -2.03
CA TYR A 24 -24.28 18.90 -1.19
C TYR A 24 -23.68 17.80 -0.34
N VAL A 25 -23.89 17.86 0.98
CA VAL A 25 -23.71 16.72 1.88
C VAL A 25 -25.11 16.25 2.23
N VAL A 26 -25.49 15.05 1.81
CA VAL A 26 -26.81 14.49 2.08
C VAL A 26 -26.67 13.50 3.23
N LYS A 27 -27.52 13.62 4.23
CA LYS A 27 -27.67 12.62 5.29
C LYS A 27 -28.95 11.82 5.03
N ILE A 28 -28.81 10.53 4.83
CA ILE A 28 -29.90 9.54 4.78
C ILE A 28 -29.99 8.94 6.19
N ASP A 29 -31.16 9.05 6.85
CA ASP A 29 -31.36 8.63 8.24
C ASP A 29 -32.62 7.74 8.35
N ALA A 30 -32.45 6.51 8.84
CA ALA A 30 -33.49 5.49 8.90
C ALA A 30 -34.64 5.79 9.86
N ARG A 31 -34.49 6.77 10.77
CA ARG A 31 -35.40 6.95 11.93
C ARG A 31 -36.79 7.51 11.62
N THR A 32 -37.15 7.78 10.36
CA THR A 32 -38.39 8.51 10.01
C THR A 32 -39.47 7.68 9.29
N VAL A 33 -39.43 6.34 9.34
CA VAL A 33 -40.41 5.47 8.65
C VAL A 33 -41.20 4.55 9.59
N ALA A 34 -41.32 4.89 10.88
CA ALA A 34 -42.16 4.13 11.81
C ALA A 34 -43.65 4.55 11.80
N ALA A 35 -44.12 5.25 10.77
CA ALA A 35 -45.51 5.72 10.70
C ALA A 35 -46.09 5.68 9.27
N ALA A 36 -46.00 4.55 8.57
CA ALA A 36 -46.94 4.24 7.48
C ALA A 36 -46.92 2.75 7.07
N SER A 37 -48.11 2.15 7.14
CA SER A 37 -48.59 0.93 6.46
C SER A 37 -47.98 -0.44 6.80
N HIS A 38 -48.75 -1.19 7.59
CA HIS A 38 -49.00 -2.63 7.45
C HIS A 38 -49.50 -2.99 6.04
N GLN A 39 -48.92 -4.04 5.42
CA GLN A 39 -49.52 -5.21 4.72
C GLN A 39 -48.40 -5.82 3.85
N GLY A 40 -47.88 -7.02 4.11
CA GLY A 40 -48.45 -8.28 3.61
C GLY A 40 -47.46 -9.04 2.70
N ASP A 41 -46.68 -9.94 3.31
CA ASP A 41 -46.39 -11.33 2.91
C ASP A 41 -45.72 -11.78 1.58
N VAL A 42 -44.73 -12.69 1.78
CA VAL A 42 -44.43 -13.96 1.05
C VAL A 42 -43.25 -14.02 0.03
N LEU A 43 -42.13 -14.53 0.57
CA LEU A 43 -41.27 -15.66 0.16
C LEU A 43 -40.65 -15.82 -1.26
N ARG A 44 -39.33 -16.07 -1.19
CA ARG A 44 -38.51 -17.17 -1.79
C ARG A 44 -37.88 -17.04 -3.19
N ASN A 45 -36.54 -17.01 -3.13
CA ASN A 45 -35.56 -17.93 -3.75
C ASN A 45 -35.44 -17.98 -5.30
N SER A 46 -34.25 -17.64 -5.83
CA SER A 46 -33.43 -18.59 -6.62
C SER A 46 -32.03 -18.09 -7.01
N ARG A 47 -31.02 -18.85 -6.54
CA ARG A 47 -29.83 -19.40 -7.22
C ARG A 47 -29.09 -18.60 -8.32
N SER A 48 -27.83 -18.29 -7.99
CA SER A 48 -26.59 -18.79 -8.62
C SER A 48 -26.56 -18.97 -10.15
N GLY A 49 -25.90 -18.04 -10.84
CA GLY A 49 -25.33 -18.20 -12.18
C GLY A 49 -23.90 -17.66 -12.22
N ARG A 50 -22.92 -18.54 -12.40
CA ARG A 50 -21.49 -18.23 -12.57
C ARG A 50 -21.28 -17.73 -14.00
N VAL A 51 -20.90 -16.46 -14.17
CA VAL A 51 -20.42 -15.90 -15.44
C VAL A 51 -19.05 -15.28 -15.22
N THR A 52 -18.04 -15.92 -15.77
CA THR A 52 -16.70 -15.36 -16.00
C THR A 52 -16.74 -14.60 -17.32
N SER A 53 -16.84 -13.28 -17.27
CA SER A 53 -16.55 -12.36 -18.38
C SER A 53 -16.29 -10.97 -17.81
N GLY A 54 -15.44 -10.19 -18.47
CA GLY A 54 -14.81 -8.97 -17.95
C GLY A 54 -15.77 -7.97 -17.28
N ILE A 55 -15.22 -7.30 -16.27
CA ILE A 55 -15.84 -6.18 -15.55
C ILE A 55 -16.18 -5.09 -16.57
N ASP A 56 -17.46 -4.75 -16.74
CA ASP A 56 -17.90 -3.57 -17.49
C ASP A 56 -17.27 -2.33 -16.83
N GLU A 57 -16.32 -1.71 -17.53
CA GLU A 57 -15.16 -1.03 -16.92
C GLU A 57 -15.42 0.32 -16.21
N MET A 58 -16.65 0.83 -16.13
CA MET A 58 -16.89 2.16 -15.52
C MET A 58 -17.90 2.15 -14.36
N GLY A 59 -19.05 1.48 -14.51
CA GLY A 59 -20.09 1.49 -13.47
C GLY A 59 -19.75 0.62 -12.25
N ASP A 60 -19.30 -0.61 -12.49
CA ASP A 60 -19.05 -1.59 -11.42
C ASP A 60 -17.79 -1.29 -10.60
N ARG A 61 -16.83 -0.53 -11.15
CA ARG A 61 -15.63 -0.11 -10.40
C ARG A 61 -15.93 0.86 -9.26
N HIS A 62 -17.05 1.61 -9.33
CA HIS A 62 -17.49 2.50 -8.25
C HIS A 62 -18.39 1.79 -7.23
N VAL A 63 -19.09 0.72 -7.65
CA VAL A 63 -19.93 -0.10 -6.77
C VAL A 63 -19.11 -1.07 -5.92
N CYS A 64 -18.03 -1.65 -6.45
CA CYS A 64 -17.16 -2.57 -5.69
C CYS A 64 -16.53 -1.95 -4.40
N PRO A 65 -16.02 -0.70 -4.41
CA PRO A 65 -15.56 -0.02 -3.20
C PRO A 65 -16.64 0.14 -2.14
N VAL A 66 -17.86 0.54 -2.54
CA VAL A 66 -19.00 0.74 -1.63
C VAL A 66 -19.36 -0.59 -0.94
N ASN A 67 -19.44 -1.68 -1.72
CA ASN A 67 -19.67 -3.01 -1.15
C ASN A 67 -18.53 -3.46 -0.21
N SER A 68 -17.27 -3.06 -0.46
CA SER A 68 -16.13 -3.42 0.41
C SER A 68 -16.15 -2.69 1.76
N THR A 69 -16.66 -1.46 1.81
CA THR A 69 -16.91 -0.72 3.06
C THR A 69 -18.17 -1.22 3.78
N GLU A 70 -19.18 -1.73 3.05
CA GLU A 70 -20.41 -2.32 3.61
C GLU A 70 -20.19 -3.66 4.33
N LEU A 71 -19.09 -4.37 4.04
CA LEU A 71 -18.73 -5.63 4.72
C LEU A 71 -18.28 -5.44 6.18
N GLU A 72 -17.94 -4.21 6.56
CA GLU A 72 -17.73 -3.85 7.96
C GLU A 72 -19.08 -3.42 8.55
N GLU A 73 -19.46 -3.93 9.72
CA GLU A 73 -20.71 -3.59 10.41
C GLU A 73 -20.62 -2.17 11.01
N GLN A 74 -20.30 -1.17 10.19
CA GLN A 74 -20.23 0.24 10.55
C GLN A 74 -21.64 0.81 10.66
N ARG A 75 -21.91 1.52 11.76
CA ARG A 75 -23.19 2.21 12.03
C ARG A 75 -23.34 3.50 11.23
N THR A 76 -22.26 3.99 10.62
CA THR A 76 -22.21 5.22 9.81
C THR A 76 -21.29 5.03 8.61
N GLY A 77 -21.80 5.28 7.39
CA GLY A 77 -21.03 5.23 6.15
C GLY A 77 -20.82 6.62 5.55
N TYR A 78 -19.64 6.87 4.98
CA TYR A 78 -19.30 8.10 4.25
C TYR A 78 -18.90 7.76 2.82
N ASP A 79 -19.64 8.26 1.84
CA ASP A 79 -19.32 8.11 0.42
C ASP A 79 -19.06 9.47 -0.22
N ASP A 80 -17.90 9.61 -0.87
CA ASP A 80 -17.51 10.83 -1.58
C ASP A 80 -17.83 10.70 -3.07
N GLU A 81 -18.77 11.51 -3.55
CA GLU A 81 -19.27 11.60 -4.93
C GLU A 81 -19.54 10.23 -5.61
N PRO A 82 -20.32 9.32 -4.98
CA PRO A 82 -20.51 7.95 -5.48
C PRO A 82 -21.24 7.89 -6.82
N THR A 83 -21.92 8.97 -7.24
CA THR A 83 -22.63 9.07 -8.53
C THR A 83 -21.78 9.62 -9.67
N SER A 84 -20.54 10.05 -9.40
CA SER A 84 -19.67 10.67 -10.40
C SER A 84 -19.15 9.63 -11.40
N GLY A 85 -19.32 9.90 -12.70
CA GLY A 85 -18.90 8.97 -13.77
C GLY A 85 -19.89 7.84 -14.09
N LEU A 86 -21.01 7.74 -13.38
CA LEU A 86 -22.11 6.81 -13.68
C LEU A 86 -23.11 7.42 -14.65
N ASP A 87 -23.79 6.58 -15.43
CA ASP A 87 -24.96 7.00 -16.20
C ASP A 87 -26.15 7.25 -15.26
N SER A 88 -27.15 8.00 -15.74
CA SER A 88 -28.29 8.41 -14.91
C SER A 88 -29.07 7.24 -14.30
N HIS A 89 -29.12 6.10 -15.00
CA HIS A 89 -29.80 4.91 -14.52
C HIS A 89 -29.00 4.19 -13.42
N ALA A 90 -27.70 3.95 -13.60
CA ALA A 90 -26.89 3.32 -12.56
C ALA A 90 -26.74 4.20 -11.32
N ALA A 91 -26.59 5.52 -11.48
CA ALA A 91 -26.56 6.46 -10.36
C ALA A 91 -27.84 6.41 -9.52
N HIS A 92 -29.01 6.34 -10.16
CA HIS A 92 -30.29 6.19 -9.45
C HIS A 92 -30.40 4.83 -8.74
N SER A 93 -29.99 3.75 -9.40
CA SER A 93 -29.99 2.40 -8.80
C SER A 93 -29.09 2.31 -7.56
N LEU A 94 -27.89 2.90 -7.62
CA LEU A 94 -26.95 2.97 -6.51
C LEU A 94 -27.57 3.74 -5.33
N MET A 95 -28.11 4.93 -5.57
CA MET A 95 -28.75 5.74 -4.53
C MET A 95 -29.97 5.04 -3.91
N ALA A 96 -30.77 4.34 -4.72
CA ALA A 96 -31.89 3.55 -4.21
C ALA A 96 -31.42 2.37 -3.34
N THR A 97 -30.29 1.75 -3.71
CA THR A 97 -29.68 0.66 -2.92
C THR A 97 -29.13 1.17 -1.59
N LEU A 98 -28.40 2.30 -1.61
CA LEU A 98 -27.91 2.96 -0.40
C LEU A 98 -29.06 3.38 0.54
N LYS A 99 -30.16 3.90 -0.02
CA LYS A 99 -31.35 4.21 0.77
C LYS A 99 -31.98 2.98 1.39
N ARG A 100 -32.12 1.89 0.64
CA ARG A 100 -32.63 0.61 1.15
C ARG A 100 -31.75 0.08 2.27
N TYR A 101 -30.43 0.11 2.08
CA TYR A 101 -29.45 -0.33 3.08
C TYR A 101 -29.52 0.49 4.37
N ALA A 102 -29.56 1.82 4.25
CA ALA A 102 -29.72 2.71 5.40
C ALA A 102 -30.99 2.35 6.20
N VAL A 103 -32.11 2.15 5.52
CA VAL A 103 -33.40 1.82 6.16
C VAL A 103 -33.42 0.41 6.75
N SER A 104 -32.93 -0.61 6.03
CA SER A 104 -32.99 -2.00 6.48
C SER A 104 -32.08 -2.27 7.68
N GLU A 105 -30.89 -1.66 7.68
CA GLU A 105 -29.89 -1.86 8.73
C GLU A 105 -29.95 -0.79 9.83
N GLY A 106 -30.84 0.21 9.72
CA GLY A 106 -30.93 1.31 10.67
C GLY A 106 -29.67 2.18 10.72
N LYS A 107 -28.96 2.31 9.60
CA LYS A 107 -27.67 3.00 9.47
C LYS A 107 -27.84 4.43 8.99
N THR A 108 -26.89 5.29 9.36
CA THR A 108 -26.77 6.65 8.80
C THR A 108 -25.79 6.64 7.64
N VAL A 109 -26.21 7.13 6.48
CA VAL A 109 -25.35 7.23 5.30
C VAL A 109 -25.20 8.70 4.94
N VAL A 110 -23.94 9.17 4.86
CA VAL A 110 -23.60 10.55 4.50
C VAL A 110 -22.92 10.54 3.14
N ILE A 111 -23.49 11.25 2.17
CA ILE A 111 -23.05 11.22 0.77
C ILE A 111 -22.77 12.64 0.30
N THR A 112 -21.67 12.87 -0.41
CA THR A 112 -21.48 14.11 -1.16
C THR A 112 -22.01 13.95 -2.59
N LEU A 113 -22.80 14.92 -3.08
CA LEU A 113 -23.37 14.88 -4.43
C LEU A 113 -23.00 16.14 -5.22
N HIS A 114 -22.47 15.94 -6.43
CA HIS A 114 -22.21 17.00 -7.39
C HIS A 114 -23.34 17.04 -8.44
N GLN A 115 -24.23 18.04 -8.34
CA GLN A 115 -25.36 18.26 -9.29
C GLN A 115 -26.28 17.03 -9.44
N PRO A 116 -27.04 16.65 -8.40
CA PRO A 116 -27.91 15.49 -8.46
C PRO A 116 -29.09 15.72 -9.42
N SER A 117 -29.50 14.67 -10.12
CA SER A 117 -30.77 14.65 -10.84
C SER A 117 -31.95 14.83 -9.87
N SER A 118 -33.09 15.29 -10.38
CA SER A 118 -34.30 15.48 -9.56
C SER A 118 -34.72 14.20 -8.84
N GLN A 119 -34.61 13.05 -9.50
CA GLN A 119 -34.92 11.75 -8.89
C GLN A 119 -34.01 11.45 -7.70
N ILE A 120 -32.70 11.66 -7.83
CA ILE A 120 -31.74 11.44 -6.75
C ILE A 120 -31.97 12.44 -5.61
N PHE A 121 -32.25 13.70 -5.94
CA PHE A 121 -32.53 14.74 -4.95
C PHE A 121 -33.70 14.36 -4.03
N HIS A 122 -34.78 13.81 -4.59
CA HIS A 122 -35.94 13.39 -3.80
C HIS A 122 -35.75 12.08 -3.02
N LEU A 123 -34.71 11.30 -3.31
CA LEU A 123 -34.34 10.13 -2.49
C LEU A 123 -33.67 10.55 -1.17
N CYS A 124 -33.22 11.80 -1.02
CA CYS A 124 -32.48 12.29 0.13
C CYS A 124 -33.41 12.67 1.29
N ASP A 125 -33.14 12.21 2.52
CA ASP A 125 -33.98 12.55 3.69
C ASP A 125 -33.62 13.93 4.26
N LYS A 126 -32.32 14.19 4.45
CA LYS A 126 -31.79 15.48 4.92
C LYS A 126 -30.72 16.04 4.00
N LEU A 127 -30.71 17.36 3.86
CA LEU A 127 -29.80 18.11 3.01
C LEU A 127 -28.94 19.05 3.87
N LEU A 128 -27.62 18.91 3.77
CA LEU A 128 -26.63 19.87 4.23
C LEU A 128 -26.01 20.56 3.01
N LEU A 129 -26.25 21.86 2.88
CA LEU A 129 -25.74 22.68 1.80
C LEU A 129 -24.62 23.58 2.32
N LEU A 130 -23.47 23.54 1.65
CA LEU A 130 -22.29 24.33 2.01
C LEU A 130 -21.97 25.38 0.94
N CYS A 131 -21.62 26.60 1.38
CA CYS A 131 -21.17 27.70 0.54
C CYS A 131 -19.93 28.35 1.16
N ASN A 132 -18.78 28.32 0.45
CA ASN A 132 -17.49 28.85 0.94
C ASN A 132 -17.12 28.40 2.37
N GLY A 133 -17.38 27.13 2.69
CA GLY A 133 -17.11 26.57 4.01
C GLY A 133 -18.11 26.96 5.11
N ARG A 134 -19.19 27.67 4.79
CA ARG A 134 -20.29 27.99 5.71
C ARG A 134 -21.54 27.20 5.33
N THR A 135 -22.34 26.85 6.32
CA THR A 135 -23.65 26.20 6.10
C THR A 135 -24.65 27.20 5.53
N ALA A 136 -25.20 26.88 4.35
CA ALA A 136 -26.24 27.67 3.70
C ALA A 136 -27.64 27.11 3.96
N TYR A 137 -27.77 25.80 4.19
CA TYR A 137 -29.00 25.15 4.63
C TYR A 137 -28.67 23.83 5.33
N PHE A 138 -29.41 23.50 6.38
CA PHE A 138 -29.41 22.16 6.96
C PHE A 138 -30.82 21.81 7.42
N GLY A 139 -31.39 20.72 6.90
CA GLY A 139 -32.73 20.30 7.27
C GLY A 139 -33.29 19.21 6.36
N ASP A 140 -34.59 18.93 6.50
CA ASP A 140 -35.28 17.96 5.66
C ASP A 140 -35.33 18.45 4.21
N THR A 141 -35.15 17.55 3.25
CA THR A 141 -35.15 17.91 1.82
C THR A 141 -36.49 18.50 1.39
N CYS A 142 -37.61 18.07 1.98
CA CYS A 142 -38.94 18.60 1.65
C CYS A 142 -39.11 20.08 2.01
N LYS A 143 -38.42 20.58 3.04
CA LYS A 143 -38.54 21.96 3.54
C LYS A 143 -37.60 22.95 2.82
N VAL A 144 -36.76 22.45 1.92
CA VAL A 144 -35.77 23.26 1.22
C VAL A 144 -36.44 24.36 0.38
N VAL A 145 -37.52 24.02 -0.33
CA VAL A 145 -38.23 24.96 -1.20
C VAL A 145 -38.87 26.09 -0.37
N ASP A 146 -39.43 25.76 0.78
CA ASP A 146 -40.04 26.72 1.70
C ASP A 146 -38.99 27.69 2.26
N PHE A 147 -37.82 27.16 2.65
CA PHE A 147 -36.70 27.98 3.12
C PHE A 147 -36.23 28.97 2.05
N PHE A 148 -35.95 28.52 0.82
CA PHE A 148 -35.52 29.43 -0.24
C PHE A 148 -36.61 30.43 -0.63
N SER A 149 -37.89 30.04 -0.58
CA SER A 149 -39.02 30.95 -0.78
C SER A 149 -39.08 32.03 0.30
N SER A 150 -38.80 31.70 1.57
CA SER A 150 -38.74 32.67 2.68
C SER A 150 -37.61 33.70 2.55
N VAL A 151 -36.52 33.32 1.85
CA VAL A 151 -35.39 34.22 1.53
C VAL A 151 -35.70 35.11 0.32
N GLY A 152 -36.83 34.89 -0.35
CA GLY A 152 -37.25 35.61 -1.56
C GLY A 152 -36.76 34.96 -2.87
N LEU A 153 -36.38 33.68 -2.84
CA LEU A 153 -35.93 32.90 -3.99
C LEU A 153 -36.99 31.83 -4.33
N ASN A 154 -37.91 32.16 -5.24
CA ASN A 154 -38.95 31.24 -5.66
C ASN A 154 -38.42 30.28 -6.73
N ILE A 155 -38.51 28.98 -6.44
CA ILE A 155 -38.12 27.90 -7.36
C ILE A 155 -39.25 27.69 -8.37
N MET A 156 -38.94 27.61 -9.67
CA MET A 156 -39.95 27.35 -10.71
C MET A 156 -40.46 25.90 -10.64
N PRO A 157 -41.77 25.63 -10.87
CA PRO A 157 -42.38 24.30 -10.70
C PRO A 157 -41.82 23.17 -11.58
N HIS A 158 -41.05 23.50 -12.62
CA HIS A 158 -40.49 22.54 -13.59
C HIS A 158 -38.97 22.56 -13.64
N TYR A 159 -38.33 23.25 -12.69
CA TYR A 159 -36.88 23.33 -12.61
C TYR A 159 -36.37 22.46 -11.47
N ASN A 160 -35.27 21.74 -11.70
CA ASN A 160 -34.67 20.91 -10.66
C ASN A 160 -34.26 21.79 -9.47
N PRO A 161 -34.80 21.56 -8.25
CA PRO A 161 -34.47 22.39 -7.09
C PRO A 161 -32.97 22.43 -6.80
N ALA A 162 -32.25 21.33 -7.03
CA ALA A 162 -30.81 21.27 -6.83
C ALA A 162 -30.06 22.20 -7.81
N ASP A 163 -30.42 22.17 -9.09
CA ASP A 163 -29.79 23.03 -10.09
C ASP A 163 -30.08 24.52 -9.82
N PHE A 164 -31.32 24.84 -9.44
CA PHE A 164 -31.70 26.23 -9.12
C PHE A 164 -30.88 26.77 -7.96
N ILE A 165 -30.81 26.01 -6.87
CA ILE A 165 -30.09 26.40 -5.67
C ILE A 165 -28.60 26.61 -5.98
N LEU A 166 -27.98 25.70 -6.75
CA LEU A 166 -26.58 25.85 -7.15
C LEU A 166 -26.36 27.06 -8.04
N GLU A 167 -27.26 27.35 -8.97
CA GLU A 167 -27.17 28.51 -9.87
C GLU A 167 -27.24 29.82 -9.09
N GLN A 168 -28.21 29.95 -8.18
CA GLN A 168 -28.36 31.14 -7.33
C GLN A 168 -27.16 31.33 -6.38
N ILE A 169 -26.59 30.25 -5.86
CA ILE A 169 -25.43 30.31 -4.97
C ILE A 169 -24.12 30.57 -5.72
N LYS A 170 -24.02 30.21 -7.00
CA LYS A 170 -22.85 30.51 -7.85
C LYS A 170 -22.87 31.93 -8.41
N GLY A 171 -24.05 32.53 -8.53
CA GLY A 171 -24.25 33.87 -9.07
C GLY A 171 -23.91 34.99 -8.10
N ASP A 172 -24.94 35.71 -7.65
CA ASP A 172 -24.81 37.02 -7.00
C ASP A 172 -24.32 36.93 -5.53
N LEU A 173 -23.36 37.78 -5.17
CA LEU A 173 -22.79 37.86 -3.82
C LEU A 173 -23.85 38.29 -2.78
N ASP A 174 -24.78 39.15 -3.17
CA ASP A 174 -25.83 39.65 -2.26
C ASP A 174 -26.83 38.56 -1.89
N ILE A 175 -27.19 37.71 -2.87
CA ILE A 175 -28.06 36.55 -2.66
C ILE A 175 -27.40 35.56 -1.70
N ARG A 176 -26.11 35.29 -1.90
CA ARG A 176 -25.35 34.40 -1.01
C ARG A 176 -25.30 34.90 0.42
N GLN A 177 -25.09 36.19 0.63
CA GLN A 177 -25.10 36.78 1.98
C GLN A 177 -26.47 36.70 2.63
N LYS A 178 -27.56 36.89 1.87
CA LYS A 178 -28.93 36.73 2.39
C LYS A 178 -29.20 35.29 2.83
N VAL A 179 -28.82 34.30 2.01
CA VAL A 179 -28.99 32.88 2.34
C VAL A 179 -28.19 32.50 3.59
N ILE A 180 -26.94 32.96 3.71
CA ILE A 180 -26.11 32.69 4.90
C ILE A 180 -26.72 33.31 6.17
N LYS A 181 -27.23 34.55 6.10
CA LYS A 181 -27.90 35.19 7.24
C LYS A 181 -29.17 34.44 7.65
N ALA A 182 -30.00 34.03 6.69
CA ALA A 182 -31.19 33.23 6.96
C ALA A 182 -30.85 31.85 7.57
N ALA A 183 -29.74 31.24 7.13
CA ALA A 183 -29.23 30.00 7.71
C ALA A 183 -28.75 30.18 9.17
N GLU A 184 -28.08 31.30 9.47
CA GLU A 184 -27.66 31.67 10.82
C GLU A 184 -28.85 31.92 11.75
N GLU A 185 -29.94 32.49 11.24
CA GLU A 185 -31.19 32.68 11.99
C GLU A 185 -31.89 31.35 12.27
N MET A 186 -31.99 30.47 11.27
CA MET A 186 -32.52 29.10 11.45
C MET A 186 -31.71 28.31 12.48
N ARG A 187 -30.39 28.50 12.54
CA ARG A 187 -29.51 27.84 13.52
C ARG A 187 -29.83 28.20 14.97
N LYS A 188 -30.38 29.40 15.20
CA LYS A 188 -30.83 29.87 16.52
C LYS A 188 -32.20 29.32 16.91
N SER A 189 -32.97 28.77 15.97
CA SER A 189 -34.26 28.14 16.23
C SER A 189 -34.09 26.89 17.09
N LYS A 190 -35.04 26.65 18.01
CA LYS A 190 -35.04 25.55 18.99
C LYS A 190 -34.93 24.16 18.34
N ASP A 191 -35.42 23.99 17.12
CA ASP A 191 -35.46 22.73 16.37
C ASP A 191 -34.15 22.37 15.65
N TYR A 192 -33.16 23.27 15.64
CA TYR A 192 -31.86 22.99 15.02
C TYR A 192 -30.99 22.07 15.88
N PRO A 193 -30.32 21.04 15.33
CA PRO A 193 -29.51 20.11 16.11
C PRO A 193 -28.41 20.83 16.88
N ILE A 194 -28.31 20.53 18.17
CA ILE A 194 -27.34 21.16 19.09
C ILE A 194 -25.90 20.90 18.64
N GLU A 195 -25.60 19.73 18.07
CA GLU A 195 -24.26 19.36 17.61
C GLU A 195 -23.77 20.25 16.46
N LEU A 196 -24.70 20.78 15.66
CA LEU A 196 -24.42 21.71 14.57
C LEU A 196 -24.54 23.18 15.02
N ARG A 197 -24.96 23.47 16.25
CA ARG A 197 -24.90 24.81 16.88
C ARG A 197 -23.52 25.09 17.49
N CYS A 198 -22.44 24.85 16.76
CA CYS A 198 -21.10 25.27 17.18
C CYS A 198 -21.04 26.78 17.47
N HIS A 199 -21.01 27.12 18.77
CA HIS A 199 -20.36 28.29 19.35
C HIS A 199 -18.99 27.80 19.83
N ASP A 200 -17.92 28.39 19.30
CA ASP A 200 -16.57 28.35 19.90
C ASP A 200 -16.02 26.97 20.27
N VAL A 201 -15.86 26.07 19.28
CA VAL A 201 -14.70 25.17 19.34
C VAL A 201 -13.53 26.01 18.84
N PRO A 202 -12.54 26.37 19.69
CA PRO A 202 -11.37 27.09 19.22
C PRO A 202 -10.77 26.29 18.09
N TYR A 203 -10.68 26.95 16.94
CA TYR A 203 -9.93 26.57 15.76
C TYR A 203 -8.83 25.54 16.12
N ILE A 204 -8.95 24.32 15.60
CA ILE A 204 -7.82 23.40 15.48
C ILE A 204 -6.84 24.10 14.55
N THR A 205 -6.07 25.00 15.14
CA THR A 205 -5.01 25.75 14.52
C THR A 205 -3.84 24.79 14.54
N GLU A 206 -3.45 24.27 13.38
CA GLU A 206 -2.10 23.94 12.87
C GLU A 206 -0.87 23.93 13.84
N LYS A 207 -1.03 23.50 15.10
CA LYS A 207 0.02 23.56 16.13
C LYS A 207 -0.09 22.46 17.19
N TYR A 208 -0.69 21.33 16.83
CA TYR A 208 -0.55 20.07 17.56
C TYR A 208 0.03 19.00 16.63
N ASP A 209 1.22 19.30 16.11
CA ASP A 209 2.19 18.27 15.80
C ASP A 209 3.40 18.49 16.71
N HIS A 210 3.93 17.39 17.24
CA HIS A 210 4.96 17.28 18.29
C HIS A 210 4.54 17.54 19.74
N LYS A 211 4.04 16.49 20.40
CA LYS A 211 4.62 15.88 21.63
C LYS A 211 3.63 14.87 22.23
N ILE A 212 3.76 13.60 21.83
CA ILE A 212 3.27 12.48 22.64
C ILE A 212 4.32 12.25 23.72
N HIS A 213 4.18 12.97 24.84
CA HIS A 213 4.77 12.57 26.11
C HIS A 213 3.61 12.10 27.02
N HIS A 214 3.79 10.92 27.60
CA HIS A 214 2.98 10.39 28.70
C HIS A 214 2.67 11.48 29.75
N GLY A 215 1.39 11.68 30.06
CA GLY A 215 0.95 12.53 31.17
C GLY A 215 -0.57 12.65 31.23
N GLN A 216 -1.12 12.36 32.42
CA GLN A 216 -2.54 12.45 32.82
C GLN A 216 -3.31 13.65 32.25
N TYR A 217 -4.49 13.39 31.68
CA TYR A 217 -5.52 14.40 31.38
C TYR A 217 -6.50 14.53 32.56
N PRO A 218 -6.90 15.75 32.98
CA PRO A 218 -7.96 15.94 33.97
C PRO A 218 -9.35 16.08 33.33
N SER A 219 -10.26 15.17 33.71
CA SER A 219 -11.68 15.34 34.08
C SER A 219 -12.53 16.49 33.49
N LEU A 220 -12.49 16.77 32.18
CA LEU A 220 -13.43 17.69 31.52
C LEU A 220 -14.69 17.00 30.96
N GLU A 221 -14.72 15.67 30.89
CA GLU A 221 -15.80 14.89 30.27
C GLU A 221 -17.00 14.62 31.20
N GLN A 222 -16.76 14.50 32.52
CA GLN A 222 -17.81 14.15 33.48
C GLN A 222 -18.86 15.27 33.64
N ASP A 223 -18.42 16.53 33.60
CA ASP A 223 -19.30 17.68 33.82
C ASP A 223 -20.22 17.94 32.62
N ALA A 224 -19.76 17.65 31.40
CA ALA A 224 -20.58 17.74 30.19
C ALA A 224 -21.64 16.62 30.11
N LEU A 225 -21.32 15.40 30.58
CA LEU A 225 -22.25 14.26 30.62
C LEU A 225 -23.38 14.42 31.64
N ASN A 226 -23.18 15.26 32.66
CA ASN A 226 -24.17 15.52 33.71
C ASN A 226 -25.16 16.64 33.33
N GLN A 227 -24.90 17.38 32.25
CA GLN A 227 -25.77 18.45 31.76
C GLN A 227 -26.70 18.04 30.60
N MET A 228 -26.60 16.79 30.10
CA MET A 228 -27.46 16.27 29.03
C MET A 228 -28.80 15.73 29.56
N GLU A 229 -29.87 15.91 28.78
CA GLU A 229 -31.17 15.28 29.05
C GLU A 229 -31.04 13.74 29.16
N PRO A 230 -31.82 13.08 30.03
CA PRO A 230 -31.65 11.66 30.35
C PRO A 230 -31.81 10.73 29.15
N ASP A 231 -32.64 11.10 28.17
CA ASP A 231 -32.86 10.32 26.95
C ASP A 231 -31.71 10.48 25.94
N VAL A 232 -31.10 11.67 25.89
CA VAL A 232 -29.90 11.94 25.08
C VAL A 232 -28.69 11.23 25.67
N ARG A 233 -28.57 11.22 27.00
CA ARG A 233 -27.53 10.48 27.73
C ARG A 233 -27.62 8.98 27.48
N ARG A 234 -28.83 8.40 27.49
CA ARG A 234 -29.06 6.99 27.12
C ARG A 234 -28.70 6.70 25.66
N LEU A 235 -29.11 7.57 24.74
CA LEU A 235 -28.81 7.41 23.32
C LEU A 235 -27.30 7.48 23.03
N TRP A 236 -26.57 8.31 23.77
CA TRP A 236 -25.11 8.45 23.65
C TRP A 236 -24.39 7.20 24.18
N LEU A 237 -24.81 6.68 25.33
CA LEU A 237 -24.32 5.43 25.93
C LEU A 237 -24.65 4.20 25.06
N ASP A 238 -25.87 4.11 24.51
CA ASP A 238 -26.32 3.03 23.62
C ASP A 238 -25.70 3.14 22.20
N THR A 239 -25.19 4.32 21.83
CA THR A 239 -24.46 4.48 20.57
C THR A 239 -23.08 3.82 20.65
N HIS A 240 -22.47 3.77 21.84
CA HIS A 240 -21.13 3.24 22.08
C HIS A 240 -21.12 1.75 22.50
N SER A 241 -22.18 1.24 23.12
CA SER A 241 -22.28 -0.17 23.51
C SER A 241 -22.40 -1.15 22.33
N HIS A 242 -23.01 -0.73 21.22
CA HIS A 242 -23.23 -1.58 20.04
C HIS A 242 -22.08 -1.57 19.01
N ALA A 243 -21.06 -0.72 19.17
CA ALA A 243 -19.84 -0.78 18.35
C ALA A 243 -18.83 -1.83 18.88
N SER A 244 -19.18 -2.55 19.97
CA SER A 244 -18.25 -3.41 20.71
C SER A 244 -18.84 -4.76 21.09
N SER A 245 -19.74 -5.33 20.28
CA SER A 245 -20.21 -6.71 20.50
C SER A 245 -19.21 -7.74 20.01
N SER A 246 -18.00 -7.76 20.59
CA SER A 246 -17.17 -8.97 20.72
C SER A 246 -16.00 -8.80 21.71
N VAL A 247 -16.22 -8.23 22.90
CA VAL A 247 -15.29 -8.46 24.03
C VAL A 247 -16.08 -8.63 25.32
N SER A 248 -15.73 -9.69 26.04
CA SER A 248 -16.27 -10.13 27.32
C SER A 248 -16.42 -9.02 28.37
N SER A 249 -17.52 -9.10 29.10
CA SER A 249 -17.82 -8.39 30.34
C SER A 249 -16.69 -8.48 31.36
N ASP A 250 -16.12 -7.32 31.69
CA ASP A 250 -15.73 -6.87 33.03
C ASP A 250 -14.53 -5.94 32.91
N THR A 251 -14.80 -4.63 32.86
CA THR A 251 -13.98 -3.58 33.49
C THR A 251 -14.66 -2.23 33.26
N SER A 252 -15.05 -1.61 34.37
CA SER A 252 -15.41 -0.20 34.45
C SER A 252 -14.17 0.66 34.19
N ASP A 253 -14.22 1.48 33.14
CA ASP A 253 -13.62 2.82 32.98
C ASP A 253 -13.15 3.06 31.53
N GLY A 254 -13.94 3.88 30.83
CA GLY A 254 -13.46 5.19 30.34
C GLY A 254 -12.57 5.28 29.10
N ASP A 255 -11.85 4.26 28.66
CA ASP A 255 -10.90 4.40 27.54
C ASP A 255 -11.28 3.55 26.33
N CYS A 256 -11.91 4.18 25.33
CA CYS A 256 -12.23 3.55 24.04
C CYS A 256 -10.96 3.47 23.18
N TYR A 257 -10.20 2.38 23.30
CA TYR A 257 -9.03 2.13 22.45
C TYR A 257 -9.47 1.80 21.02
N PHE A 258 -8.92 2.51 20.03
CA PHE A 258 -9.00 2.16 18.61
C PHE A 258 -8.33 0.78 18.41
N SER A 259 -9.10 -0.29 18.56
CA SER A 259 -8.61 -1.65 18.38
C SER A 259 -8.80 -2.06 16.92
N TRP A 260 -7.77 -2.67 16.33
CA TRP A 260 -7.90 -3.26 15.00
C TRP A 260 -8.97 -4.37 15.04
N PRO A 261 -9.84 -4.47 14.01
CA PRO A 261 -10.97 -5.40 14.02
C PRO A 261 -10.53 -6.87 14.03
N THR A 262 -9.29 -7.15 13.61
CA THR A 262 -8.73 -8.50 13.53
C THR A 262 -7.33 -8.58 14.12
N CYS A 263 -6.93 -9.78 14.54
CA CYS A 263 -5.60 -10.02 15.06
C CYS A 263 -4.52 -9.97 13.95
N PHE A 264 -3.27 -9.70 14.34
CA PHE A 264 -2.14 -9.58 13.43
C PHE A 264 -1.95 -10.80 12.51
N TRP A 265 -2.11 -12.00 13.06
CA TRP A 265 -1.89 -13.25 12.31
C TRP A 265 -2.95 -13.50 11.25
N THR A 266 -4.20 -13.14 11.52
CA THR A 266 -5.28 -13.22 10.53
C THR A 266 -5.02 -12.23 9.39
N GLN A 267 -4.66 -10.98 9.72
CA GLN A 267 -4.27 -9.98 8.71
C GLN A 267 -3.10 -10.48 7.86
N PHE A 268 -2.02 -10.94 8.52
CA PHE A 268 -0.83 -11.45 7.84
C PHE A 268 -1.14 -12.64 6.92
N LYS A 269 -1.92 -13.62 7.37
CA LYS A 269 -2.28 -14.80 6.57
C LYS A 269 -3.07 -14.43 5.32
N VAL A 270 -4.11 -13.62 5.48
CA VAL A 270 -4.97 -13.20 4.36
C VAL A 270 -4.19 -12.36 3.36
N LEU A 271 -3.42 -11.37 3.84
CA LEU A 271 -2.59 -10.53 2.99
C LEU A 271 -1.49 -11.33 2.28
N SER A 272 -0.88 -12.31 2.95
CA SER A 272 0.15 -13.15 2.33
C SER A 272 -0.44 -14.01 1.23
N GLN A 273 -1.64 -14.55 1.42
CA GLN A 273 -2.35 -15.32 0.39
C GLN A 273 -2.74 -14.43 -0.80
N ARG A 274 -3.28 -13.24 -0.56
CA ARG A 274 -3.59 -12.26 -1.61
C ARG A 274 -2.34 -11.91 -2.42
N ASN A 275 -1.28 -11.51 -1.73
CA ASN A 275 0.00 -11.14 -2.36
C ASN A 275 0.57 -12.29 -3.20
N PHE A 276 0.52 -13.53 -2.72
CA PHE A 276 0.96 -14.68 -3.50
C PHE A 276 0.15 -14.87 -4.79
N GLN A 277 -1.19 -14.74 -4.71
CA GLN A 277 -2.07 -14.90 -5.86
C GLN A 277 -1.86 -13.78 -6.89
N GLU A 278 -1.68 -12.54 -6.44
CA GLU A 278 -1.41 -11.38 -7.31
C GLU A 278 -0.02 -11.44 -7.94
N ALA A 279 1.01 -11.80 -7.16
CA ALA A 279 2.40 -11.82 -7.64
C ALA A 279 2.70 -13.03 -8.55
N ARG A 280 2.05 -14.18 -8.35
CA ARG A 280 2.30 -15.42 -9.10
C ARG A 280 2.27 -15.25 -10.63
N PRO A 281 1.20 -14.74 -11.27
CA PRO A 281 1.15 -14.62 -12.73
C PRO A 281 2.17 -13.61 -13.28
N ARG A 282 2.54 -12.59 -12.49
CA ARG A 282 3.55 -11.58 -12.84
C ARG A 282 4.97 -12.14 -12.77
N MET A 283 5.33 -12.78 -11.65
CA MET A 283 6.69 -13.28 -11.40
C MET A 283 6.98 -14.60 -12.14
N LEU A 284 6.02 -15.51 -12.21
CA LEU A 284 6.14 -16.80 -12.89
C LEU A 284 5.42 -16.79 -14.25
N SER A 285 5.59 -15.70 -15.00
CA SER A 285 5.03 -15.57 -16.34
C SER A 285 5.62 -16.61 -17.29
N LYS A 286 4.88 -16.98 -18.34
CA LYS A 286 5.37 -17.92 -19.38
C LYS A 286 6.69 -17.44 -20.00
N LEU A 287 6.84 -16.13 -20.18
CA LEU A 287 8.04 -15.52 -20.72
C LEU A 287 9.25 -15.72 -19.78
N ASN A 288 9.06 -15.50 -18.47
CA ASN A 288 10.12 -15.69 -17.49
C ASN A 288 10.58 -17.15 -17.45
N TRP A 289 9.64 -18.11 -17.54
CA TRP A 289 9.98 -19.53 -17.63
C TRP A 289 10.82 -19.87 -18.86
N VAL A 290 10.40 -19.42 -20.04
CA VAL A 290 11.13 -19.67 -21.29
C VAL A 290 12.51 -19.02 -21.25
N GLN A 291 12.60 -17.77 -20.77
CA GLN A 291 13.87 -17.06 -20.62
C GLN A 291 14.80 -17.77 -19.63
N THR A 292 14.29 -18.22 -18.47
CA THR A 292 15.08 -18.92 -17.44
C THR A 292 15.62 -20.25 -17.94
N ILE A 293 14.78 -21.07 -18.60
CA ILE A 293 15.21 -22.36 -19.16
C ILE A 293 16.21 -22.12 -20.28
N GLY A 294 15.93 -21.20 -21.20
CA GLY A 294 16.83 -20.85 -22.30
C GLY A 294 18.19 -20.35 -21.80
N LEU A 295 18.21 -19.49 -20.78
CA LEU A 295 19.44 -18.99 -20.18
C LEU A 295 20.22 -20.08 -19.45
N GLY A 296 19.53 -20.97 -18.73
CA GLY A 296 20.16 -22.11 -18.05
C GLY A 296 20.83 -23.06 -19.02
N ILE A 297 20.17 -23.37 -20.14
CA ILE A 297 20.74 -24.20 -21.22
C ILE A 297 21.91 -23.45 -21.89
N LEU A 298 21.75 -22.16 -22.21
CA LEU A 298 22.82 -21.38 -22.84
C LEU A 298 24.07 -21.31 -21.95
N ALA A 299 23.91 -21.02 -20.66
CA ALA A 299 25.02 -21.02 -19.71
C ALA A 299 25.64 -22.41 -19.59
N GLY A 300 24.83 -23.46 -19.48
CA GLY A 300 25.33 -24.84 -19.41
C GLY A 300 26.05 -25.31 -20.67
N LEU A 301 25.63 -24.85 -21.86
CA LEU A 301 26.30 -25.15 -23.13
C LEU A 301 27.62 -24.39 -23.28
N LEU A 302 27.67 -23.14 -22.82
CA LEU A 302 28.86 -22.31 -22.90
C LEU A 302 30.00 -22.84 -22.01
N TRP A 303 29.65 -23.42 -20.87
CA TRP A 303 30.58 -24.01 -19.90
C TRP A 303 30.41 -25.54 -19.79
N PHE A 304 30.14 -26.22 -20.92
CA PHE A 304 29.81 -27.65 -20.91
C PHE A 304 31.01 -28.53 -20.57
N GLN A 305 30.86 -29.39 -19.56
CA GLN A 305 31.86 -30.41 -19.14
C GLN A 305 33.29 -29.88 -19.04
N LEU A 306 33.49 -28.88 -18.18
CA LEU A 306 34.80 -28.28 -17.93
C LEU A 306 35.75 -29.27 -17.25
N GLU A 307 36.91 -29.49 -17.84
CA GLU A 307 38.00 -30.22 -17.20
C GLU A 307 38.67 -29.31 -16.15
N ARG A 308 38.78 -29.76 -14.89
CA ARG A 308 39.23 -28.94 -13.74
C ARG A 308 40.75 -28.71 -13.73
N ARG A 309 41.25 -27.98 -14.74
CA ARG A 309 42.63 -27.48 -14.84
C ARG A 309 42.69 -25.97 -14.60
N GLU A 310 43.89 -25.44 -14.40
CA GLU A 310 44.14 -24.00 -14.23
C GLU A 310 43.53 -23.14 -15.35
N GLU A 311 43.48 -23.65 -16.58
CA GLU A 311 42.86 -22.95 -17.73
C GLU A 311 41.35 -22.73 -17.53
N ALA A 312 40.65 -23.73 -16.98
CA ALA A 312 39.22 -23.69 -16.68
C ALA A 312 38.88 -22.89 -15.41
N LEU A 313 39.87 -22.47 -14.63
CA LEU A 313 39.64 -21.70 -13.40
C LEU A 313 38.87 -20.41 -13.69
N HIS A 314 39.23 -19.70 -14.76
CA HIS A 314 38.57 -18.46 -15.15
C HIS A 314 37.12 -18.70 -15.60
N ASP A 315 36.87 -19.81 -16.30
CA ASP A 315 35.54 -20.19 -16.77
C ASP A 315 34.59 -20.53 -15.63
N ILE A 316 35.07 -21.30 -14.64
CA ILE A 316 34.30 -21.64 -13.43
C ILE A 316 33.96 -20.37 -12.63
N GLN A 317 34.93 -19.46 -12.50
CA GLN A 317 34.73 -18.16 -11.89
C GLN A 317 33.74 -17.29 -12.68
N GLY A 318 33.81 -17.33 -14.00
CA GLY A 318 32.90 -16.62 -14.90
C GLY A 318 31.46 -17.09 -14.78
N TRP A 319 31.22 -18.40 -14.72
CA TRP A 319 29.89 -18.96 -14.49
C TRP A 319 29.30 -18.52 -13.14
N MET A 320 30.09 -18.57 -12.06
CA MET A 320 29.64 -18.13 -10.73
C MET A 320 29.27 -16.63 -10.71
N PHE A 321 30.13 -15.79 -11.29
CA PHE A 321 29.91 -14.35 -11.35
C PHE A 321 28.70 -14.00 -12.24
N PHE A 322 28.56 -14.64 -13.39
CA PHE A 322 27.42 -14.47 -14.28
C PHE A 322 26.10 -14.87 -13.60
N SER A 323 26.08 -16.03 -12.95
CA SER A 323 24.89 -16.56 -12.27
C SER A 323 24.42 -15.65 -11.13
N THR A 324 25.34 -15.24 -10.25
CA THR A 324 25.03 -14.31 -9.15
C THR A 324 24.58 -12.95 -9.64
N THR A 325 25.22 -12.43 -10.67
CA THR A 325 24.92 -11.12 -11.24
C THR A 325 23.57 -11.08 -11.94
N TYR A 326 23.27 -12.08 -12.78
CA TYR A 326 22.00 -12.14 -13.51
C TYR A 326 20.82 -12.22 -12.54
N TRP A 327 20.88 -13.11 -11.55
CA TRP A 327 19.78 -13.27 -10.59
C TRP A 327 19.63 -12.09 -9.63
N MET A 328 20.73 -11.40 -9.30
CA MET A 328 20.66 -10.10 -8.61
C MET A 328 19.87 -9.10 -9.45
N LEU A 329 20.23 -8.90 -10.72
CA LEU A 329 19.55 -7.95 -11.61
C LEU A 329 18.06 -8.28 -11.75
N PHE A 330 17.76 -9.54 -12.07
CA PHE A 330 16.39 -10.00 -12.29
C PHE A 330 15.51 -9.77 -11.05
N SER A 331 16.01 -10.12 -9.86
CA SER A 331 15.26 -9.96 -8.62
C SER A 331 15.08 -8.50 -8.20
N LEU A 332 16.15 -7.70 -8.33
CA LEU A 332 16.13 -6.28 -7.98
C LEU A 332 15.10 -5.55 -8.86
N PHE A 333 15.21 -5.65 -10.19
CA PHE A 333 14.27 -5.03 -11.14
C PHE A 333 12.83 -5.57 -11.03
N GLY A 334 12.66 -6.85 -10.70
CA GLY A 334 11.33 -7.40 -10.41
C GLY A 334 10.65 -6.73 -9.22
N ALA A 335 11.41 -6.46 -8.14
CA ALA A 335 10.90 -5.85 -6.91
C ALA A 335 10.59 -4.34 -7.06
N LEU A 336 11.27 -3.63 -7.96
CA LEU A 336 11.02 -2.21 -8.26
C LEU A 336 9.59 -1.92 -8.68
N SER A 337 9.00 -2.82 -9.46
CA SER A 337 7.64 -2.67 -9.97
C SER A 337 6.55 -2.93 -8.92
N SER A 338 6.91 -3.24 -7.68
CA SER A 338 5.98 -3.76 -6.69
C SER A 338 5.29 -2.67 -5.85
N PHE A 339 6.03 -1.71 -5.30
CA PHE A 339 5.44 -0.68 -4.42
C PHE A 339 4.78 0.51 -5.14
N PRO A 340 5.35 1.08 -6.22
CA PRO A 340 4.75 2.24 -6.88
C PRO A 340 3.27 2.04 -7.31
N PRO A 341 2.87 0.94 -7.97
CA PRO A 341 1.47 0.75 -8.36
C PRO A 341 0.56 0.38 -7.19
N GLU A 342 1.06 -0.38 -6.20
CA GLU A 342 0.24 -0.80 -5.06
C GLU A 342 0.03 0.32 -4.04
N ARG A 343 0.81 1.39 -4.09
CA ARG A 343 0.81 2.48 -3.11
C ARG A 343 -0.55 3.14 -2.94
N GLU A 344 -1.28 3.36 -4.02
CA GLU A 344 -2.60 4.00 -3.97
C GLU A 344 -3.60 3.11 -3.20
N VAL A 345 -3.56 1.81 -3.47
CA VAL A 345 -4.37 0.80 -2.78
C VAL A 345 -4.00 0.75 -1.30
N ILE A 346 -2.71 0.70 -0.96
CA ILE A 346 -2.24 0.70 0.42
C ILE A 346 -2.70 1.97 1.15
N ASN A 347 -2.60 3.14 0.52
CA ASN A 347 -3.03 4.39 1.13
C ASN A 347 -4.54 4.42 1.37
N LYS A 348 -5.34 3.90 0.45
CA LYS A 348 -6.79 3.77 0.60
C LYS A 348 -7.15 2.80 1.74
N GLU A 349 -6.56 1.60 1.75
CA GLU A 349 -6.81 0.57 2.77
C GLU A 349 -6.31 0.97 4.16
N ARG A 350 -5.25 1.79 4.23
CA ARG A 350 -4.76 2.36 5.51
C ARG A 350 -5.67 3.44 6.05
N ARG A 351 -6.25 4.28 5.19
CA ARG A 351 -7.23 5.30 5.60
C ARG A 351 -8.52 4.68 6.12
N SER A 352 -8.92 3.53 5.56
CA SER A 352 -10.07 2.77 6.05
C SER A 352 -9.79 1.95 7.31
N GLY A 353 -8.54 1.89 7.79
CA GLY A 353 -8.20 1.11 8.99
C GLY A 353 -8.26 -0.41 8.80
N ALA A 354 -8.16 -0.91 7.55
CA ALA A 354 -8.37 -2.34 7.25
C ALA A 354 -7.29 -3.25 7.86
N TYR A 355 -6.02 -2.83 7.88
CA TYR A 355 -4.92 -3.63 8.44
C TYR A 355 -3.72 -2.79 8.89
N ARG A 356 -2.87 -3.42 9.72
CA ARG A 356 -1.60 -2.85 10.18
C ARG A 356 -0.57 -2.83 9.05
N LEU A 357 0.17 -1.72 8.88
CA LEU A 357 1.25 -1.62 7.88
C LEU A 357 2.33 -2.70 8.08
N SER A 358 2.64 -3.06 9.33
CA SER A 358 3.59 -4.13 9.63
C SER A 358 3.10 -5.50 9.17
N ALA A 359 1.79 -5.77 9.27
CA ALA A 359 1.20 -7.02 8.79
C ALA A 359 1.31 -7.11 7.27
N TYR A 360 0.97 -6.03 6.55
CA TYR A 360 1.11 -5.96 5.09
C TYR A 360 2.56 -6.12 4.63
N TYR A 361 3.49 -5.37 5.22
CA TYR A 361 4.90 -5.42 4.82
C TYR A 361 5.47 -6.82 4.99
N LEU A 362 5.24 -7.45 6.16
CA LEU A 362 5.71 -8.82 6.40
C LEU A 362 5.02 -9.83 5.48
N ALA A 363 3.71 -9.70 5.28
CA ALA A 363 2.93 -10.57 4.39
C ALA A 363 3.42 -10.51 2.94
N LYS A 364 3.85 -9.34 2.47
CA LYS A 364 4.45 -9.17 1.16
C LYS A 364 5.79 -9.92 1.05
N MET A 365 6.64 -9.78 2.07
CA MET A 365 7.96 -10.42 2.07
C MET A 365 7.86 -11.95 2.11
N VAL A 366 6.93 -12.48 2.89
CA VAL A 366 6.71 -13.93 2.98
C VAL A 366 5.94 -14.46 1.78
N GLY A 367 4.93 -13.73 1.29
CA GLY A 367 4.11 -14.14 0.15
C GLY A 367 4.89 -14.22 -1.16
N GLU A 368 5.84 -13.32 -1.40
CA GLU A 368 6.66 -13.34 -2.62
C GLU A 368 7.90 -14.24 -2.52
N LEU A 369 8.28 -14.70 -1.32
CA LEU A 369 9.51 -15.49 -1.11
C LEU A 369 9.54 -16.79 -1.95
N PRO A 370 8.49 -17.65 -1.94
CA PRO A 370 8.50 -18.87 -2.76
C PRO A 370 8.62 -18.59 -4.25
N LEU A 371 8.01 -17.50 -4.72
CA LEU A 371 8.03 -17.10 -6.13
C LEU A 371 9.42 -16.62 -6.54
N THR A 372 10.11 -15.91 -5.65
CA THR A 372 11.45 -15.36 -5.88
C THR A 372 12.51 -16.44 -5.99
N ILE A 373 12.40 -17.52 -5.20
CA ILE A 373 13.40 -18.61 -5.19
C ILE A 373 13.21 -19.64 -6.31
N THR A 374 12.01 -19.73 -6.90
CA THR A 374 11.65 -20.79 -7.86
C THR A 374 12.49 -20.71 -9.14
N LEU A 375 12.54 -19.55 -9.81
CA LEU A 375 13.25 -19.43 -11.08
C LEU A 375 14.79 -19.56 -10.96
N PRO A 376 15.47 -18.95 -9.96
CA PRO A 376 16.89 -19.17 -9.76
C PRO A 376 17.25 -20.63 -9.46
N ALA A 377 16.41 -21.33 -8.69
CA ALA A 377 16.63 -22.74 -8.41
C ALA A 377 16.60 -23.59 -9.69
N ILE A 378 15.72 -23.27 -10.63
CA ILE A 378 15.57 -23.99 -11.89
C ILE A 378 16.75 -23.72 -12.82
N TYR A 379 17.18 -22.47 -12.93
CA TYR A 379 18.40 -22.12 -13.67
C TYR A 379 19.63 -22.86 -13.13
N HIS A 380 19.82 -22.91 -11.81
CA HIS A 380 20.95 -23.58 -11.19
C HIS A 380 20.87 -25.11 -11.38
N SER A 381 19.67 -25.67 -11.28
CA SER A 381 19.42 -27.10 -11.52
C SER A 381 19.75 -27.55 -12.94
N ILE A 382 19.65 -26.64 -13.93
CA ILE A 382 20.03 -26.91 -15.32
C ILE A 382 21.53 -26.68 -15.52
N SER A 383 22.02 -25.49 -15.12
CA SER A 383 23.37 -25.05 -15.48
C SER A 383 24.49 -25.76 -14.71
N TYR A 384 24.34 -26.04 -13.41
CA TYR A 384 25.41 -26.65 -12.62
C TYR A 384 25.76 -28.07 -13.08
N PRO A 385 24.81 -29.01 -13.28
CA PRO A 385 25.15 -30.35 -13.74
C PRO A 385 25.82 -30.35 -15.13
N MET A 386 25.48 -29.38 -15.99
CA MET A 386 26.09 -29.23 -17.32
C MET A 386 27.58 -28.85 -17.26
N LEU A 387 28.07 -28.28 -16.15
CA LEU A 387 29.50 -28.06 -15.91
C LEU A 387 30.30 -29.38 -15.81
N GLY A 388 29.63 -30.51 -15.55
CA GLY A 388 30.26 -31.81 -15.32
C GLY A 388 30.57 -32.09 -13.84
N PHE A 389 30.04 -31.29 -12.92
CA PHE A 389 30.27 -31.44 -11.47
C PHE A 389 29.19 -32.30 -10.82
N ASN A 390 29.59 -33.25 -9.98
CA ASN A 390 28.71 -34.29 -9.46
C ASN A 390 28.49 -34.24 -7.94
N SER A 391 29.09 -33.30 -7.22
CA SER A 391 28.98 -33.21 -5.76
C SER A 391 27.61 -32.63 -5.33
N PRO A 392 26.75 -33.41 -4.65
CA PRO A 392 25.41 -32.95 -4.25
C PRO A 392 25.47 -31.90 -3.13
N LEU A 393 26.47 -31.99 -2.24
CA LEU A 393 26.66 -31.03 -1.14
C LEU A 393 27.01 -29.64 -1.68
N VAL A 394 27.95 -29.57 -2.64
CA VAL A 394 28.36 -28.32 -3.31
C VAL A 394 27.19 -27.75 -4.12
N PHE A 395 26.44 -28.61 -4.84
CA PHE A 395 25.24 -28.18 -5.56
C PHE A 395 24.24 -27.45 -4.65
N LEU A 396 23.90 -28.04 -3.49
CA LEU A 396 22.92 -27.48 -2.55
C LEU A 396 23.43 -26.22 -1.85
N THR A 397 24.71 -26.18 -1.47
CA THR A 397 25.31 -25.02 -0.80
C THR A 397 25.48 -23.83 -1.75
N LEU A 398 25.91 -24.06 -2.99
CA LEU A 398 25.94 -23.03 -4.04
C LEU A 398 24.54 -22.53 -4.39
N LEU A 399 23.55 -23.44 -4.48
CA LEU A 399 22.16 -23.05 -4.64
C LEU A 399 21.71 -22.14 -3.49
N GLY A 400 22.03 -22.51 -2.23
CA GLY A 400 21.74 -21.72 -1.05
C GLY A 400 22.30 -20.29 -1.13
N PHE A 401 23.56 -20.13 -1.53
CA PHE A 401 24.18 -18.82 -1.68
C PHE A 401 23.60 -18.01 -2.85
N LEU A 402 23.27 -18.66 -3.98
CA LEU A 402 22.59 -18.01 -5.09
C LEU A 402 21.20 -17.50 -4.68
N LEU A 403 20.44 -18.32 -3.95
CA LEU A 403 19.12 -17.94 -3.42
C LEU A 403 19.22 -16.81 -2.40
N LEU A 404 20.18 -16.88 -1.47
CA LEU A 404 20.42 -15.82 -0.50
C LEU A 404 20.74 -14.48 -1.19
N ASN A 405 21.65 -14.48 -2.17
CA ASN A 405 21.98 -13.29 -2.95
C ASN A 405 20.75 -12.72 -3.68
N THR A 406 19.91 -13.59 -4.24
CA THR A 406 18.67 -13.19 -4.91
C THR A 406 17.71 -12.50 -3.92
N ILE A 407 17.54 -13.03 -2.71
CA ILE A 407 16.67 -12.45 -1.68
C ILE A 407 17.22 -11.11 -1.16
N VAL A 408 18.55 -10.98 -1.03
CA VAL A 408 19.22 -9.71 -0.68
C VAL A 408 18.95 -8.67 -1.78
N ALA A 409 19.14 -9.03 -3.05
CA ALA A 409 18.89 -8.15 -4.19
C ALA A 409 17.43 -7.66 -4.27
N GLN A 410 16.47 -8.56 -4.02
CA GLN A 410 15.05 -8.20 -3.90
C GLN A 410 14.81 -7.12 -2.84
N SER A 411 15.53 -7.21 -1.72
CA SER A 411 15.42 -6.26 -0.60
C SER A 411 15.85 -4.86 -0.98
N VAL A 412 16.93 -4.75 -1.78
CA VAL A 412 17.37 -3.48 -2.34
C VAL A 412 16.35 -2.93 -3.31
N GLY A 413 15.81 -3.76 -4.21
CA GLY A 413 14.77 -3.35 -5.15
C GLY A 413 13.52 -2.82 -4.44
N PHE A 414 13.09 -3.48 -3.36
CA PHE A 414 12.01 -3.00 -2.50
C PHE A 414 12.30 -1.67 -1.82
N PHE A 415 13.53 -1.48 -1.32
CA PHE A 415 13.93 -0.21 -0.72
C PHE A 415 13.91 0.93 -1.74
N ILE A 416 14.53 0.75 -2.92
CA ILE A 416 14.56 1.76 -3.97
C ILE A 416 13.15 2.07 -4.47
N GLY A 417 12.34 1.04 -4.71
CA GLY A 417 10.94 1.17 -5.15
C GLY A 417 10.03 1.82 -4.11
N ALA A 418 10.36 1.75 -2.81
CA ALA A 418 9.64 2.46 -1.76
C ALA A 418 10.05 3.94 -1.65
N CYS A 419 11.32 4.26 -1.95
CA CYS A 419 11.85 5.62 -1.87
C CYS A 419 11.37 6.52 -3.02
N CYS A 420 11.22 5.96 -4.21
CA CYS A 420 10.99 6.72 -5.43
C CYS A 420 9.51 6.72 -5.83
N MET A 421 8.98 7.90 -6.15
CA MET A 421 7.59 8.07 -6.63
C MET A 421 7.47 7.73 -8.12
N ASP A 422 8.55 7.92 -8.87
CA ASP A 422 8.60 7.73 -10.31
C ASP A 422 9.35 6.43 -10.63
N MET A 423 8.72 5.58 -11.43
CA MET A 423 9.28 4.31 -11.89
C MET A 423 10.59 4.51 -12.67
N GLN A 424 10.69 5.53 -13.53
CA GLN A 424 11.86 5.80 -14.35
C GLN A 424 13.07 6.17 -13.50
N VAL A 425 12.87 7.06 -12.52
CA VAL A 425 13.93 7.43 -11.56
C VAL A 425 14.39 6.19 -10.80
N SER A 426 13.46 5.35 -10.35
CA SER A 426 13.78 4.11 -9.64
C SER A 426 14.64 3.17 -10.49
N ILE A 427 14.32 3.00 -11.78
CA ILE A 427 15.08 2.18 -12.73
C ILE A 427 16.51 2.71 -12.90
N THR A 428 16.68 4.03 -13.07
CA THR A 428 18.02 4.63 -13.25
C THR A 428 18.92 4.47 -12.03
N ILE A 429 18.39 4.72 -10.83
CA ILE A 429 19.15 4.54 -9.56
C ILE A 429 19.54 3.08 -9.40
N SER A 430 18.63 2.17 -9.72
CA SER A 430 18.84 0.73 -9.64
C SER A 430 19.90 0.24 -10.61
N ALA A 431 19.88 0.73 -11.84
CA ALA A 431 20.90 0.41 -12.85
C ALA A 431 22.30 0.93 -12.44
N LEU A 432 22.37 2.14 -11.90
CA LEU A 432 23.64 2.69 -11.38
C LEU A 432 24.16 1.86 -10.21
N TYR A 433 23.28 1.49 -9.29
CA TYR A 433 23.62 0.64 -8.16
C TYR A 433 24.13 -0.73 -8.60
N THR A 434 23.43 -1.41 -9.52
CA THR A 434 23.82 -2.75 -9.97
C THR A 434 25.11 -2.75 -10.78
N LEU A 435 25.35 -1.72 -11.60
CA LEU A 435 26.63 -1.56 -12.31
C LEU A 435 27.78 -1.32 -11.32
N ALA A 436 27.58 -0.48 -10.31
CA ALA A 436 28.59 -0.25 -9.28
C ALA A 436 28.91 -1.55 -8.51
N THR A 437 27.91 -2.30 -8.07
CA THR A 437 28.15 -3.56 -7.32
C THR A 437 28.85 -4.62 -8.18
N GLN A 438 28.54 -4.69 -9.48
CA GLN A 438 29.22 -5.60 -10.42
C GLN A 438 30.69 -5.25 -10.61
N LEU A 439 31.02 -3.98 -10.85
CA LEU A 439 32.39 -3.52 -11.07
C LEU A 439 33.28 -3.82 -9.85
N PHE A 440 32.76 -3.62 -8.65
CA PHE A 440 33.46 -3.89 -7.39
C PHE A 440 33.22 -5.32 -6.84
N GLY A 441 32.66 -6.23 -7.64
CA GLY A 441 32.35 -7.60 -7.23
C GLY A 441 33.58 -8.51 -7.08
N GLY A 442 34.75 -8.10 -7.61
CA GLY A 442 36.02 -8.82 -7.51
C GLY A 442 36.35 -9.74 -8.70
N TYR A 443 35.45 -9.85 -9.68
CA TYR A 443 35.69 -10.59 -10.93
C TYR A 443 36.15 -9.67 -12.08
N LEU A 444 35.40 -8.60 -12.37
CA LEU A 444 35.67 -7.70 -13.51
C LEU A 444 36.90 -6.81 -13.30
N ALA A 445 37.12 -6.34 -12.07
CA ALA A 445 38.25 -5.52 -11.69
C ALA A 445 38.93 -6.12 -10.46
N THR A 446 40.15 -6.61 -10.64
CA THR A 446 40.98 -7.20 -9.57
C THR A 446 41.96 -6.19 -8.97
N THR A 447 42.39 -5.19 -9.75
CA THR A 447 43.32 -4.14 -9.32
C THR A 447 42.57 -2.84 -9.05
N ILE A 448 42.17 -2.64 -7.79
CA ILE A 448 41.42 -1.45 -7.37
C ILE A 448 42.38 -0.45 -6.70
N PRO A 449 42.39 0.83 -7.10
CA PRO A 449 43.19 1.87 -6.42
C PRO A 449 42.87 1.95 -4.92
N ALA A 450 43.88 2.20 -4.08
CA ALA A 450 43.76 2.17 -2.62
C ALA A 450 42.65 3.09 -2.06
N TRP A 451 42.39 4.23 -2.70
CA TRP A 451 41.34 5.18 -2.28
C TRP A 451 39.91 4.69 -2.58
N LEU A 452 39.76 3.70 -3.45
CA LEU A 452 38.48 3.15 -3.91
C LEU A 452 38.18 1.75 -3.33
N THR A 453 39.13 1.17 -2.58
CA THR A 453 39.02 -0.19 -2.02
C THR A 453 37.81 -0.35 -1.09
N TRP A 454 37.35 0.72 -0.44
CA TRP A 454 36.19 0.67 0.46
C TRP A 454 34.88 0.37 -0.28
N MET A 455 34.75 0.72 -1.56
CA MET A 455 33.53 0.47 -2.34
C MET A 455 33.23 -1.02 -2.49
N ARG A 456 34.26 -1.87 -2.47
CA ARG A 456 34.10 -3.33 -2.47
C ARG A 456 33.25 -3.83 -1.30
N TYR A 457 33.36 -3.19 -0.12
CA TYR A 457 32.55 -3.59 1.04
C TYR A 457 31.07 -3.23 0.91
N THR A 458 30.72 -2.34 -0.02
CA THR A 458 29.33 -1.97 -0.32
C THR A 458 28.67 -2.90 -1.35
N SER A 459 29.46 -3.71 -2.05
CA SER A 459 28.97 -4.64 -3.06
C SER A 459 28.44 -5.92 -2.43
N MET A 460 27.14 -6.18 -2.55
CA MET A 460 26.56 -7.46 -2.13
C MET A 460 27.09 -8.64 -2.96
N ILE A 461 27.36 -8.41 -4.25
CA ILE A 461 27.87 -9.45 -5.16
C ILE A 461 29.23 -9.95 -4.66
N HIS A 462 30.08 -9.04 -4.18
CA HIS A 462 31.42 -9.40 -3.71
C HIS A 462 31.37 -10.54 -2.67
N TYR A 463 30.53 -10.40 -1.65
CA TYR A 463 30.40 -11.40 -0.58
C TYR A 463 29.73 -12.70 -1.05
N ALA A 464 28.73 -12.62 -1.92
CA ALA A 464 28.03 -13.80 -2.45
C ALA A 464 28.92 -14.61 -3.39
N TYR A 465 29.59 -13.94 -4.31
CA TYR A 465 30.54 -14.53 -5.25
C TYR A 465 31.68 -15.23 -4.51
N GLN A 466 32.28 -14.53 -3.55
CA GLN A 466 33.37 -15.06 -2.74
C GLN A 466 32.97 -16.29 -1.92
N ASN A 467 31.74 -16.32 -1.36
CA ASN A 467 31.23 -17.52 -0.71
C ASN A 467 31.09 -18.70 -1.66
N MET A 468 30.60 -18.47 -2.87
CA MET A 468 30.51 -19.53 -3.89
C MET A 468 31.89 -20.06 -4.27
N GLN A 469 32.90 -19.18 -4.40
CA GLN A 469 34.27 -19.60 -4.68
C GLN A 469 34.88 -20.42 -3.54
N ILE A 470 34.71 -19.98 -2.29
CA ILE A 470 35.21 -20.72 -1.12
C ILE A 470 34.65 -22.15 -1.14
N VAL A 471 33.33 -22.30 -1.32
CA VAL A 471 32.68 -23.62 -1.35
C VAL A 471 33.13 -24.47 -2.54
N GLU A 472 33.11 -23.93 -3.75
CA GLU A 472 33.42 -24.68 -4.97
C GLU A 472 34.88 -25.16 -4.97
N PHE A 473 35.80 -24.35 -4.46
CA PHE A 473 37.22 -24.70 -4.44
C PHE A 473 37.64 -25.48 -3.19
N SER A 474 36.93 -25.38 -2.05
CA SER A 474 37.26 -26.14 -0.83
C SER A 474 36.62 -27.53 -0.80
N GLU A 475 35.33 -27.62 -1.07
CA GLU A 475 34.56 -28.87 -1.00
C GLU A 475 34.44 -29.56 -2.37
N GLY A 476 34.74 -28.85 -3.45
CA GLY A 476 34.79 -29.41 -4.80
C GLY A 476 36.06 -30.19 -5.07
N LEU A 477 36.13 -30.79 -6.26
CA LEU A 477 37.34 -31.47 -6.72
C LEU A 477 38.50 -30.46 -6.87
N PRO A 478 39.73 -30.84 -6.48
CA PRO A 478 40.88 -29.96 -6.57
C PRO A 478 41.17 -29.59 -8.02
N ILE A 479 41.71 -28.38 -8.23
CA ILE A 479 42.10 -27.90 -9.56
C ILE A 479 43.54 -28.34 -9.82
N LEU A 480 43.74 -28.98 -10.97
CA LEU A 480 45.06 -29.41 -11.44
C LEU A 480 45.85 -28.21 -11.99
N CYS A 481 47.14 -28.16 -11.64
CA CYS A 481 48.07 -27.21 -12.21
C CYS A 481 48.22 -27.42 -13.72
N ALA A 482 48.36 -26.33 -14.48
CA ALA A 482 48.72 -26.43 -15.90
C ALA A 482 50.21 -26.73 -16.09
N GLU A 483 50.60 -27.19 -17.29
CA GLU A 483 52.01 -27.41 -17.66
C GLU A 483 52.85 -26.13 -17.55
N THR A 484 52.23 -24.96 -17.80
CA THR A 484 52.83 -23.64 -17.57
C THR A 484 51.97 -22.81 -16.62
N SER A 485 52.15 -23.05 -15.32
CA SER A 485 51.33 -22.43 -14.29
C SER A 485 51.73 -20.98 -13.97
N LYS A 486 50.73 -20.12 -13.72
CA LYS A 486 50.90 -18.78 -13.14
C LYS A 486 51.12 -18.82 -11.63
N PHE A 487 50.77 -19.93 -10.98
CA PHE A 487 50.90 -20.08 -9.53
C PHE A 487 52.26 -20.71 -9.21
N ALA A 488 53.10 -20.00 -8.46
CA ALA A 488 54.44 -20.51 -8.07
C ALA A 488 54.38 -21.84 -7.28
N ILE A 489 53.26 -22.11 -6.60
CA ILE A 489 53.02 -23.32 -5.81
C ILE A 489 52.93 -24.57 -6.69
N CYS A 490 52.53 -24.42 -7.96
CA CYS A 490 52.47 -25.51 -8.93
C CYS A 490 53.85 -26.07 -9.33
N GLN A 491 54.95 -25.44 -8.91
CA GLN A 491 56.30 -25.99 -9.08
C GLN A 491 56.60 -27.13 -8.07
N GLY A 492 55.84 -27.22 -6.97
CA GLY A 492 56.05 -28.21 -5.91
C GLY A 492 54.80 -29.02 -5.53
N SER A 493 53.66 -28.77 -6.16
CA SER A 493 52.41 -29.52 -5.94
C SER A 493 51.58 -29.61 -7.22
N ASP A 494 50.85 -30.71 -7.40
CA ASP A 494 50.00 -30.92 -8.59
C ASP A 494 48.67 -30.15 -8.54
N HIS A 495 48.33 -29.57 -7.39
CA HIS A 495 47.04 -28.93 -7.13
C HIS A 495 47.19 -27.49 -6.63
N ILE A 496 46.25 -26.62 -7.04
CA ILE A 496 46.20 -25.23 -6.59
C ILE A 496 45.36 -25.16 -5.30
N PRO A 497 45.93 -24.70 -4.17
CA PRO A 497 45.18 -24.53 -2.94
C PRO A 497 44.22 -23.33 -3.03
N VAL A 498 43.08 -23.43 -2.33
CA VAL A 498 42.01 -22.41 -2.32
C VAL A 498 42.52 -21.04 -1.90
N SER A 499 43.39 -20.97 -0.89
CA SER A 499 43.95 -19.71 -0.38
C SER A 499 44.66 -18.93 -1.48
N SER A 500 45.41 -19.60 -2.36
CA SER A 500 46.14 -18.95 -3.45
C SER A 500 45.23 -18.43 -4.55
N ILE A 501 44.10 -19.10 -4.81
CA ILE A 501 43.07 -18.62 -5.74
C ILE A 501 42.42 -17.35 -5.18
N LEU A 502 42.11 -17.34 -3.88
CA LEU A 502 41.46 -16.20 -3.22
C LEU A 502 42.41 -15.01 -3.05
N GLU A 503 43.66 -15.24 -2.68
CA GLU A 503 44.70 -14.20 -2.55
C GLU A 503 44.97 -13.49 -3.89
N ALA A 504 44.92 -14.22 -5.01
CA ALA A 504 45.06 -13.65 -6.34
C ALA A 504 43.97 -12.61 -6.69
N GLN A 505 42.82 -12.66 -6.00
CA GLN A 505 41.70 -11.72 -6.17
C GLN A 505 41.63 -10.66 -5.05
N GLY A 506 42.61 -10.65 -4.14
CA GLY A 506 42.75 -9.68 -3.05
C GLY A 506 42.40 -10.25 -1.69
N THR A 507 42.09 -9.38 -0.73
CA THR A 507 41.80 -9.83 0.65
C THR A 507 40.47 -10.57 0.68
N TYR A 508 40.46 -11.74 1.32
CA TYR A 508 39.27 -12.55 1.50
C TYR A 508 38.83 -12.60 2.98
N LEU A 509 37.54 -12.81 3.21
CA LEU A 509 36.92 -13.03 4.50
C LEU A 509 36.49 -14.51 4.60
N PRO A 510 36.40 -15.07 5.81
CA PRO A 510 35.90 -16.41 5.98
C PRO A 510 34.43 -16.51 5.61
N LEU A 511 34.00 -17.71 5.20
CA LEU A 511 32.65 -17.99 4.69
C LEU A 511 31.52 -17.49 5.62
N TRP A 512 31.66 -17.68 6.94
CA TRP A 512 30.65 -17.23 7.91
C TRP A 512 30.56 -15.70 7.98
N ALA A 513 31.67 -14.97 7.83
CA ALA A 513 31.69 -13.52 7.92
C ALA A 513 31.02 -12.89 6.70
N ASN A 514 31.33 -13.39 5.49
CA ASN A 514 30.63 -12.99 4.26
C ASN A 514 29.12 -13.24 4.36
N THR A 515 28.73 -14.41 4.89
CA THR A 515 27.33 -14.77 5.07
C THR A 515 26.63 -13.83 6.05
N LEU A 516 27.28 -13.48 7.17
CA LEU A 516 26.74 -12.52 8.13
C LEU A 516 26.55 -11.14 7.50
N VAL A 517 27.51 -10.67 6.70
CA VAL A 517 27.40 -9.38 5.99
C VAL A 517 26.23 -9.40 5.00
N LEU A 518 26.03 -10.48 4.24
CA LEU A 518 24.87 -10.64 3.35
C LEU A 518 23.54 -10.62 4.11
N LEU A 519 23.45 -11.31 5.24
CA LEU A 519 22.28 -11.26 6.13
C LEU A 519 22.08 -9.86 6.72
N GLY A 520 23.16 -9.13 7.00
CA GLY A 520 23.14 -7.73 7.40
C GLY A 520 22.51 -6.85 6.32
N PHE A 521 22.93 -6.98 5.06
CA PHE A 521 22.30 -6.28 3.94
C PHE A 521 20.81 -6.58 3.81
N LEU A 522 20.42 -7.86 3.92
CA LEU A 522 19.02 -8.28 3.91
C LEU A 522 18.21 -7.52 4.98
N LEU A 523 18.66 -7.53 6.23
CA LEU A 523 17.95 -6.90 7.34
C LEU A 523 17.91 -5.38 7.19
N VAL A 524 19.04 -4.75 6.87
CA VAL A 524 19.15 -3.29 6.74
C VAL A 524 18.21 -2.78 5.65
N PHE A 525 18.24 -3.35 4.45
CA PHE A 525 17.40 -2.87 3.35
C PHE A 525 15.91 -3.15 3.57
N ARG A 526 15.54 -4.26 4.23
CA ARG A 526 14.13 -4.52 4.61
C ARG A 526 13.66 -3.53 5.69
N LEU A 527 14.48 -3.24 6.70
CA LEU A 527 14.15 -2.25 7.73
C LEU A 527 14.02 -0.85 7.14
N LEU A 528 14.96 -0.43 6.30
CA LEU A 528 14.91 0.86 5.61
C LEU A 528 13.66 0.97 4.73
N GLY A 529 13.34 -0.07 3.95
CA GLY A 529 12.11 -0.09 3.15
C GLY A 529 10.85 0.06 3.99
N TYR A 530 10.78 -0.62 5.15
CA TYR A 530 9.66 -0.46 6.09
C TYR A 530 9.59 0.96 6.68
N MET A 531 10.73 1.54 7.09
CA MET A 531 10.78 2.90 7.64
C MET A 531 10.32 3.95 6.62
N VAL A 532 10.70 3.79 5.35
CA VAL A 532 10.26 4.67 4.25
C VAL A 532 8.73 4.63 4.08
N LEU A 533 8.15 3.43 4.03
CA LEU A 533 6.70 3.26 3.94
C LEU A 533 5.96 3.78 5.19
N ARG A 534 6.58 3.67 6.37
CA ARG A 534 5.96 4.06 7.63
C ARG A 534 5.98 5.57 7.88
N TYR A 535 7.10 6.24 7.60
CA TYR A 535 7.33 7.62 8.05
C TYR A 535 7.31 8.65 6.92
N PHE A 536 7.84 8.30 5.74
CA PHE A 536 7.95 9.26 4.63
C PHE A 536 6.70 9.26 3.74
N ASN A 537 6.04 8.10 3.64
CA ASN A 537 4.90 7.89 2.76
C ASN A 537 3.58 7.73 3.54
N THR A 538 3.44 8.38 4.70
CA THR A 538 2.17 8.37 5.43
C THR A 538 1.08 9.02 4.60
N PRO A 539 -0.11 8.40 4.45
CA PRO A 539 -1.25 9.11 3.90
C PRO A 539 -1.51 10.33 4.80
N LYS A 540 -1.38 11.52 4.23
CA LYS A 540 -1.83 12.76 4.85
C LYS A 540 -3.35 12.78 4.93
#